data_AF-A0A9B0BVA3-F1
#
_entry.id   AF-A0A9B0BVA3-F1
#
_cell.length_a   1.000
_cell.length_b   1.000
_cell.length_c   1.000
_cell.angle_alpha   90.00
_cell.angle_beta   90.00
_cell.angle_gamma   90.00
#
_symmetry.space_group_name_H-M   'P 1'
#
loop_
_entity.id
_entity.type
_entity.pdbx_description
1 polymer ?
#
loop_
_entity_poly.entity_id
_entity_poly.type
_entity_poly.pdbx_seq_one_letter_code
_entity_poly.pdbx_strand_id
1 'polypeptide(L)'
;MMEEVDNIIIHSLRQIGCDITENIKNLSGFNTELVVEATVKCLDIIRPGLGLSTILPINMAARFRLGATLAQACSELGYKGDIGYQTFLYSSEADLRKVFMFLIEKLPKESDKPLSEPVSNIVLLEKSIATAIAQSLSVSWLPHYCHTKGFRNRGRAKIPYKSVNLEVPKMESKEEYQDYCIHYLQSVSEQVQNESSLLPSLISYNARALHTHSMSILDQINWLNKQYCDKIIEVNISGDVNFLNGNSIKDRTLASKQPQIKDNGTKETKIIQQKVLNKMEKQDLQIEKIKIECECSRNDIEKLQDAIKNLSTSVAQVTINYQNEEKELTINEEQKKIKAKIYDLFQDGEENIKKLEAAIEVTTNKLINLGNQWEKHRVPLIQKYRQEREKHSTKASASQKKLDDIKLLKEKERELQEECRNKDQQYSQLVIEVQKLPKEVNRSAYTQRILEIINNIRKQRDEINKVLADTREIQKEINTLTGRLERSFTVADELIFRDARTNEASRKAYKLLATLHSDCSELVSLVEETGATIREIRDLEEQIDSEATKNVGANLERITADLRQMKQETAELTAQLQSKTS
;
A
#
# COMPACT_ATOMS: atom_id res chain seq x y z
N MET A 1 -53.61 12.73 -24.01
CA MET A 1 -52.20 12.45 -24.38
C MET A 1 -51.19 12.82 -23.29
N MET A 2 -51.06 14.08 -22.82
CA MET A 2 -50.07 14.41 -21.77
C MET A 2 -50.42 13.86 -20.37
N GLU A 3 -51.70 13.80 -20.01
CA GLU A 3 -52.12 13.23 -18.71
C GLU A 3 -51.99 11.69 -18.66
N GLU A 4 -52.13 10.99 -19.79
CA GLU A 4 -51.96 9.53 -19.87
C GLU A 4 -50.51 9.11 -19.55
N VAL A 5 -49.55 9.88 -20.06
CA VAL A 5 -48.13 9.69 -19.77
C VAL A 5 -47.83 9.85 -18.29
N ASP A 6 -48.36 10.89 -17.66
CA ASP A 6 -48.12 11.16 -16.25
C ASP A 6 -48.71 10.04 -15.39
N ASN A 7 -49.88 9.52 -15.75
CA ASN A 7 -50.48 8.38 -15.10
C ASN A 7 -49.63 7.10 -15.23
N ILE A 8 -49.03 6.84 -16.40
CA ILE A 8 -48.11 5.71 -16.60
C ILE A 8 -46.87 5.87 -15.72
N ILE A 9 -46.27 7.07 -15.69
CA ILE A 9 -45.09 7.34 -14.85
C ILE A 9 -45.41 7.12 -13.37
N ILE A 10 -46.53 7.68 -12.88
CA ILE A 10 -46.95 7.55 -11.48
C ILE A 10 -47.20 6.08 -11.13
N HIS A 11 -47.87 5.32 -12.01
CA HIS A 11 -48.11 3.90 -11.80
C HIS A 11 -46.80 3.10 -11.72
N SER A 12 -45.86 3.33 -12.64
CA SER A 12 -44.54 2.67 -12.62
C SER A 12 -43.72 3.03 -11.38
N LEU A 13 -43.75 4.29 -10.93
CA LEU A 13 -43.06 4.71 -9.71
C LEU A 13 -43.67 4.08 -8.44
N ARG A 14 -45.00 3.89 -8.38
CA ARG A 14 -45.63 3.13 -7.29
C ARG A 14 -45.20 1.67 -7.27
N GLN A 15 -45.07 1.04 -8.45
CA GLN A 15 -44.62 -0.34 -8.58
C GLN A 15 -43.17 -0.55 -8.11
N ILE A 16 -42.34 0.48 -8.22
CA ILE A 16 -40.94 0.55 -7.73
C ILE A 16 -40.87 0.77 -6.20
N GLY A 17 -41.99 1.10 -5.55
CA GLY A 17 -42.05 1.33 -4.11
C GLY A 17 -41.81 2.78 -3.70
N CYS A 18 -42.08 3.77 -4.56
CA CYS A 18 -42.18 5.17 -4.15
C CYS A 18 -43.49 5.43 -3.41
N ASP A 19 -43.44 6.08 -2.24
CA ASP A 19 -44.62 6.38 -1.42
C ASP A 19 -45.39 7.60 -1.98
N ILE A 20 -46.11 7.38 -3.08
CA ILE A 20 -46.88 8.42 -3.77
C ILE A 20 -48.34 8.31 -3.32
N THR A 21 -48.79 9.28 -2.52
CA THR A 21 -50.19 9.36 -2.04
C THR A 21 -51.21 9.27 -3.18
N GLU A 22 -52.36 8.62 -2.90
CA GLU A 22 -53.40 8.33 -3.91
C GLU A 22 -54.04 9.58 -4.55
N ASN A 23 -53.85 10.76 -3.95
CA ASN A 23 -54.41 12.03 -4.41
C ASN A 23 -53.60 12.72 -5.52
N ILE A 24 -52.37 12.28 -5.81
CA ILE A 24 -51.52 12.88 -6.85
C ILE A 24 -51.83 12.21 -8.19
N LYS A 25 -52.50 12.95 -9.09
CA LYS A 25 -52.89 12.47 -10.44
C LYS A 25 -51.97 12.93 -11.57
N ASN A 26 -51.25 14.04 -11.38
CA ASN A 26 -50.37 14.64 -12.40
C ASN A 26 -48.97 14.93 -11.79
N LEU A 27 -47.94 15.04 -12.66
CA LEU A 27 -46.56 15.37 -12.24
C LEU A 27 -46.44 16.74 -11.54
N SER A 28 -47.42 17.63 -11.72
CA SER A 28 -47.50 18.92 -11.04
C SER A 28 -47.65 18.82 -9.51
N GLY A 29 -48.12 17.68 -9.01
CA GLY A 29 -48.24 17.41 -7.56
C GLY A 29 -46.96 16.85 -6.92
N PHE A 30 -45.87 16.71 -7.66
CA PHE A 30 -44.62 16.17 -7.14
C PHE A 30 -43.81 17.25 -6.42
N ASN A 31 -43.66 17.08 -5.10
CA ASN A 31 -42.72 17.89 -4.33
C ASN A 31 -41.28 17.52 -4.68
N THR A 32 -40.34 18.45 -4.48
CA THR A 32 -38.91 18.24 -4.74
C THR A 32 -38.33 17.02 -4.01
N GLU A 33 -38.84 16.71 -2.81
CA GLU A 33 -38.44 15.53 -2.04
C GLU A 33 -38.87 14.23 -2.72
N LEU A 34 -40.11 14.17 -3.21
CA LEU A 34 -40.63 13.03 -3.95
C LEU A 34 -39.91 12.81 -5.28
N VAL A 35 -39.56 13.89 -5.98
CA VAL A 35 -38.77 13.82 -7.23
C VAL A 35 -37.40 13.19 -6.98
N VAL A 36 -36.70 13.65 -5.95
CA VAL A 36 -35.37 13.15 -5.59
C VAL A 36 -35.46 11.71 -5.13
N GLU A 37 -36.42 11.37 -4.26
CA GLU A 37 -36.65 10.01 -3.80
C GLU A 37 -36.94 9.05 -4.97
N ALA A 38 -37.86 9.43 -5.86
CA ALA A 38 -38.23 8.63 -7.02
C ALA A 38 -37.06 8.42 -7.99
N THR A 39 -36.26 9.46 -8.22
CA THR A 39 -35.07 9.37 -9.08
C THR A 39 -34.03 8.44 -8.46
N VAL A 40 -33.76 8.57 -7.15
CA VAL A 40 -32.80 7.72 -6.44
C VAL A 40 -33.24 6.26 -6.47
N LYS A 41 -34.53 5.97 -6.23
CA LYS A 41 -35.07 4.61 -6.28
C LYS A 41 -34.99 4.01 -7.69
N CYS A 42 -35.29 4.78 -8.74
CA CYS A 42 -35.10 4.31 -10.11
C CYS A 42 -33.62 3.98 -10.40
N LEU A 43 -32.69 4.85 -9.99
CA LEU A 43 -31.26 4.67 -10.22
C LEU A 43 -30.68 3.48 -9.44
N ASP A 44 -31.13 3.23 -8.21
CA ASP A 44 -30.66 2.11 -7.39
C ASP A 44 -31.14 0.75 -7.95
N ILE A 45 -32.34 0.71 -8.54
CA ILE A 45 -32.82 -0.49 -9.27
C ILE A 45 -32.03 -0.73 -10.55
N ILE A 46 -31.74 0.32 -11.32
CA ILE A 46 -30.99 0.20 -12.58
C ILE A 46 -29.53 -0.18 -12.30
N ARG A 47 -28.93 0.38 -11.23
CA ARG A 47 -27.53 0.18 -10.86
C ARG A 47 -27.38 0.07 -9.34
N PRO A 48 -27.48 -1.15 -8.77
CA PRO A 48 -27.35 -1.34 -7.33
C PRO A 48 -25.94 -0.98 -6.85
N GLY A 49 -25.85 -0.22 -5.74
CA GLY A 49 -24.58 0.14 -5.11
C GLY A 49 -24.11 1.58 -5.36
N LEU A 50 -24.97 2.46 -5.88
CA LEU A 50 -24.68 3.89 -6.03
C LEU A 50 -24.63 4.66 -4.69
N GLY A 51 -25.20 4.12 -3.61
CA GLY A 51 -25.11 4.70 -2.26
C GLY A 51 -25.75 6.08 -2.11
N LEU A 52 -26.73 6.41 -2.96
CA LEU A 52 -27.41 7.70 -2.97
C LEU A 52 -28.48 7.77 -1.87
N SER A 53 -28.53 8.91 -1.17
CA SER A 53 -29.55 9.16 -0.14
C SER A 53 -30.90 9.46 -0.78
N THR A 54 -31.94 8.73 -0.37
CA THR A 54 -33.34 9.02 -0.72
C THR A 54 -33.88 10.26 0.00
N ILE A 55 -33.22 10.70 1.08
CA ILE A 55 -33.63 11.85 1.89
C ILE A 55 -32.96 13.12 1.36
N LEU A 56 -33.76 14.16 1.13
CA LEU A 56 -33.29 15.47 0.70
C LEU A 56 -32.55 16.18 1.87
N PRO A 57 -31.28 16.57 1.72
CA PRO A 57 -30.53 17.28 2.77
C PRO A 57 -31.14 18.65 3.08
N ILE A 58 -31.04 19.14 4.32
CA ILE A 58 -31.56 20.47 4.71
C ILE A 58 -30.70 21.61 4.11
N ASN A 59 -29.39 21.38 3.93
CA ASN A 59 -28.44 22.37 3.42
C ASN A 59 -28.48 22.47 1.88
N MET A 60 -28.64 23.68 1.33
CA MET A 60 -28.68 23.94 -0.12
C MET A 60 -27.43 23.49 -0.88
N ALA A 61 -26.24 23.60 -0.27
CA ALA A 61 -25.02 23.11 -0.91
C ALA A 61 -25.01 21.58 -1.05
N ALA A 62 -25.57 20.87 -0.07
CA ALA A 62 -25.74 19.43 -0.13
C ALA A 62 -26.83 19.01 -1.11
N ARG A 63 -27.92 19.79 -1.21
CA ARG A 63 -28.97 19.64 -2.24
C ARG A 63 -28.40 19.79 -3.65
N PHE A 64 -27.59 20.83 -3.88
CA PHE A 64 -26.91 21.04 -5.17
C PHE A 64 -26.03 19.85 -5.54
N ARG A 65 -25.18 19.38 -4.61
CA ARG A 65 -24.33 18.21 -4.85
C ARG A 65 -25.13 16.97 -5.17
N LEU A 66 -26.19 16.69 -4.40
CA LEU A 66 -27.08 15.56 -4.66
C LEU A 66 -27.72 15.66 -6.05
N GLY A 67 -28.29 16.83 -6.40
CA GLY A 67 -28.88 17.07 -7.72
C GLY A 67 -27.87 16.95 -8.88
N ALA A 68 -26.63 17.40 -8.68
CA ALA A 68 -25.56 17.24 -9.65
C ALA A 68 -25.15 15.76 -9.82
N THR A 69 -25.04 15.01 -8.72
CA THR A 69 -24.76 13.57 -8.77
C THR A 69 -25.87 12.80 -9.46
N LEU A 70 -27.15 13.15 -9.24
CA LEU A 70 -28.28 12.55 -9.94
C LEU A 70 -28.26 12.84 -11.44
N ALA A 71 -27.97 14.08 -11.82
CA ALA A 71 -27.83 14.47 -13.23
C ALA A 71 -26.67 13.74 -13.92
N GLN A 72 -25.55 13.60 -13.22
CA GLN A 72 -24.38 12.86 -13.70
C GLN A 72 -24.70 11.37 -13.86
N ALA A 73 -25.37 10.75 -12.89
CA ALA A 73 -25.78 9.35 -12.98
C ALA A 73 -26.74 9.10 -14.16
N CYS A 74 -27.68 10.01 -14.41
CA CYS A 74 -28.58 9.94 -15.57
C CYS A 74 -27.82 10.14 -16.90
N SER A 75 -26.83 11.04 -16.93
CA SER A 75 -25.97 11.28 -18.09
C SER A 75 -25.11 10.05 -18.40
N GLU A 76 -24.54 9.40 -17.39
CA GLU A 76 -23.77 8.16 -17.51
C GLU A 76 -24.63 6.99 -18.03
N LEU A 77 -25.92 6.95 -17.69
CA LEU A 77 -26.87 6.00 -18.24
C LEU A 77 -27.24 6.27 -19.72
N GLY A 78 -26.75 7.37 -20.29
CA GLY A 78 -26.93 7.73 -21.70
C GLY A 78 -28.13 8.63 -21.98
N TYR A 79 -28.56 9.43 -21.01
CA TYR A 79 -29.58 10.46 -21.26
C TYR A 79 -29.05 11.51 -22.25
N LYS A 80 -29.83 11.81 -23.30
CA LYS A 80 -29.41 12.67 -24.43
C LYS A 80 -29.85 14.13 -24.33
N GLY A 81 -30.64 14.49 -23.31
CA GLY A 81 -31.10 15.86 -23.10
C GLY A 81 -30.22 16.61 -22.09
N ASP A 82 -30.35 17.93 -22.05
CA ASP A 82 -29.69 18.76 -21.05
C ASP A 82 -30.28 18.45 -19.66
N ILE A 83 -29.48 17.80 -18.81
CA ILE A 83 -29.86 17.45 -17.43
C ILE A 83 -28.86 18.05 -16.45
N GLY A 84 -29.37 18.75 -15.44
CA GLY A 84 -28.56 19.38 -14.40
C GLY A 84 -29.23 19.32 -13.05
N TYR A 85 -28.56 19.86 -12.02
CA TYR A 85 -29.12 19.92 -10.67
C TYR A 85 -30.48 20.68 -10.62
N GLN A 86 -30.66 21.63 -11.53
CA GLN A 86 -31.89 22.44 -11.64
C GLN A 86 -33.10 21.58 -12.01
N THR A 87 -32.91 20.52 -12.80
CA THR A 87 -33.99 19.61 -13.23
C THR A 87 -34.66 18.90 -12.05
N PHE A 88 -33.92 18.64 -10.96
CA PHE A 88 -34.43 17.95 -9.78
C PHE A 88 -34.82 18.90 -8.62
N LEU A 89 -34.23 20.10 -8.56
CA LEU A 89 -34.46 21.06 -7.48
C LEU A 89 -35.47 22.17 -7.83
N TYR A 90 -35.59 22.50 -9.12
CA TYR A 90 -36.47 23.56 -9.64
C TYR A 90 -37.33 23.01 -10.79
N SER A 91 -37.88 21.83 -10.53
CA SER A 91 -38.44 20.92 -11.50
C SER A 91 -39.46 21.57 -12.45
N SER A 92 -39.19 21.49 -13.75
CA SER A 92 -40.13 21.78 -14.83
C SER A 92 -40.88 20.49 -15.21
N GLU A 93 -42.21 20.55 -15.32
CA GLU A 93 -43.03 19.37 -15.65
C GLU A 93 -42.60 18.69 -16.96
N ALA A 94 -42.19 19.49 -17.95
CA ALA A 94 -41.72 18.98 -19.23
C ALA A 94 -40.40 18.19 -19.10
N ASP A 95 -39.52 18.61 -18.19
CA ASP A 95 -38.21 17.99 -18.02
C ASP A 95 -38.28 16.78 -17.08
N LEU A 96 -39.07 16.85 -16.01
CA LEU A 96 -39.36 15.68 -15.17
C LEU A 96 -39.97 14.54 -15.99
N ARG A 97 -40.92 14.84 -16.88
CA ARG A 97 -41.57 13.85 -17.73
C ARG A 97 -40.56 13.15 -18.63
N LYS A 98 -39.66 13.88 -19.28
CA LYS A 98 -38.60 13.30 -20.13
C LYS A 98 -37.63 12.43 -19.32
N VAL A 99 -37.22 12.91 -18.14
CA VAL A 99 -36.28 12.19 -17.27
C VAL A 99 -36.90 10.91 -16.72
N PHE A 100 -38.13 10.95 -16.21
CA PHE A 100 -38.79 9.75 -15.69
C PHE A 100 -39.18 8.78 -16.80
N MET A 101 -39.62 9.24 -17.97
CA MET A 101 -39.81 8.34 -19.13
C MET A 101 -38.51 7.58 -19.45
N PHE A 102 -37.39 8.30 -19.52
CA PHE A 102 -36.10 7.68 -19.81
C PHE A 102 -35.69 6.68 -18.72
N LEU A 103 -35.81 7.05 -17.44
CA LEU A 103 -35.48 6.18 -16.33
C LEU A 103 -36.36 4.93 -16.33
N ILE A 104 -37.67 5.08 -16.56
CA ILE A 104 -38.62 3.97 -16.63
C ILE A 104 -38.33 3.05 -17.82
N GLU A 105 -37.95 3.60 -18.98
CA GLU A 105 -37.54 2.80 -20.14
C GLU A 105 -36.27 1.97 -19.87
N LYS A 106 -35.39 2.46 -18.97
CA LYS A 106 -34.16 1.81 -18.54
C LYS A 106 -34.32 0.89 -17.34
N LEU A 107 -35.49 0.86 -16.70
CA LEU A 107 -35.77 -0.15 -15.70
C LEU A 107 -35.74 -1.53 -16.36
N PRO A 108 -35.25 -2.57 -15.65
CA PRO A 108 -35.35 -3.94 -16.14
C PRO A 108 -36.82 -4.24 -16.45
N LYS A 109 -37.11 -4.51 -17.73
CA LYS A 109 -38.48 -4.86 -18.17
C LYS A 109 -38.92 -6.10 -17.39
N GLU A 110 -40.18 -6.12 -16.95
CA GLU A 110 -40.77 -7.19 -16.12
C GLU A 110 -40.75 -8.61 -16.73
N SER A 111 -40.02 -8.87 -17.81
CA SER A 111 -39.69 -10.22 -18.28
C SER A 111 -38.64 -10.93 -17.44
N ASP A 112 -37.90 -10.22 -16.57
CA ASP A 112 -36.88 -10.81 -15.68
C ASP A 112 -37.25 -10.72 -14.18
N LYS A 113 -38.55 -10.82 -13.87
CA LYS A 113 -38.93 -11.46 -12.61
C LYS A 113 -38.90 -12.96 -12.88
N PRO A 114 -37.83 -13.71 -12.51
CA PRO A 114 -38.06 -15.12 -12.26
C PRO A 114 -39.14 -15.14 -11.18
N LEU A 115 -40.26 -15.76 -11.51
CA LEU A 115 -41.24 -16.22 -10.54
C LEU A 115 -40.47 -16.73 -9.32
N SER A 116 -40.91 -16.29 -8.16
CA SER A 116 -40.49 -16.78 -6.86
C SER A 116 -40.61 -18.32 -6.83
N GLU A 117 -39.61 -19.02 -7.33
CA GLU A 117 -39.32 -20.40 -7.01
C GLU A 117 -38.40 -20.39 -5.79
N PRO A 118 -38.59 -21.31 -4.83
CA PRO A 118 -37.79 -21.35 -3.62
C PRO A 118 -36.36 -21.61 -4.05
N VAL A 119 -35.47 -20.65 -3.82
CA VAL A 119 -34.03 -20.81 -4.03
C VAL A 119 -33.62 -22.02 -3.19
N SER A 120 -33.38 -23.16 -3.86
CA SER A 120 -32.94 -24.39 -3.21
C SER A 120 -31.81 -24.05 -2.25
N ASN A 121 -31.86 -24.60 -1.03
CA ASN A 121 -30.85 -24.38 0.02
C ASN A 121 -29.41 -24.54 -0.51
N ILE A 122 -29.24 -25.36 -1.55
CA ILE A 122 -27.98 -25.59 -2.26
C ILE A 122 -27.46 -24.30 -2.92
N VAL A 123 -28.31 -23.54 -3.60
CA VAL A 123 -27.91 -22.30 -4.30
C VAL A 123 -27.60 -21.17 -3.30
N LEU A 124 -28.34 -21.11 -2.19
CA LEU A 124 -28.02 -20.21 -1.07
C LEU A 124 -26.67 -20.57 -0.42
N LEU A 125 -26.42 -21.87 -0.24
CA LEU A 125 -25.16 -22.37 0.30
C LEU A 125 -24.00 -22.08 -0.66
N GLU A 126 -24.15 -22.32 -1.95
CA GLU A 126 -23.15 -22.00 -2.97
C GLU A 126 -22.81 -20.52 -2.99
N LYS A 127 -23.83 -19.65 -2.93
CA LYS A 127 -23.63 -18.20 -2.84
C LYS A 127 -22.90 -17.81 -1.55
N SER A 128 -23.24 -18.43 -0.42
CA SER A 128 -22.56 -18.22 0.86
C SER A 128 -21.08 -18.65 0.82
N ILE A 129 -20.81 -19.84 0.27
CA ILE A 129 -19.46 -20.38 0.09
C ILE A 129 -18.64 -19.47 -0.85
N ALA A 130 -19.20 -19.09 -2.00
CA ALA A 130 -18.52 -18.21 -2.95
C ALA A 130 -18.18 -16.86 -2.33
N THR A 131 -19.11 -16.27 -1.56
CA THR A 131 -18.90 -15.00 -0.87
C THR A 131 -17.80 -15.11 0.21
N ALA A 132 -17.81 -16.19 1.00
CA ALA A 132 -16.80 -16.44 2.02
C ALA A 132 -15.41 -16.68 1.41
N ILE A 133 -15.32 -17.43 0.31
CA ILE A 133 -14.07 -17.68 -0.41
C ILE A 133 -13.54 -16.36 -1.00
N ALA A 134 -14.38 -15.57 -1.68
CA ALA A 134 -13.98 -14.29 -2.25
C ALA A 134 -13.44 -13.32 -1.20
N GLN A 135 -14.13 -13.19 -0.06
CA GLN A 135 -13.67 -12.38 1.08
C GLN A 135 -12.35 -12.92 1.67
N SER A 136 -12.18 -14.24 1.72
CA SER A 136 -10.95 -14.84 2.24
C SER A 136 -9.76 -14.64 1.32
N LEU A 137 -9.97 -14.60 -0.01
CA LEU A 137 -8.93 -14.44 -1.03
C LEU A 137 -8.55 -12.97 -1.26
N SER A 138 -9.46 -12.02 -0.96
CA SER A 138 -9.16 -10.58 -1.05
C SER A 138 -8.16 -10.08 0.00
N VAL A 139 -7.82 -10.90 1.00
CA VAL A 139 -6.86 -10.56 2.05
C VAL A 139 -5.49 -11.15 1.72
N SER A 140 -4.45 -10.31 1.73
CA SER A 140 -3.05 -10.72 1.53
C SER A 140 -2.66 -11.86 2.46
N TRP A 141 -1.96 -12.85 1.93
CA TRP A 141 -1.39 -13.92 2.75
C TRP A 141 -0.23 -13.38 3.58
N LEU A 142 -0.33 -13.52 4.91
CA LEU A 142 0.72 -13.15 5.85
C LEU A 142 1.07 -14.38 6.72
N PRO A 143 2.34 -14.54 7.12
CA PRO A 143 2.73 -15.58 8.07
C PRO A 143 1.99 -15.49 9.42
N HIS A 144 1.77 -16.63 10.10
CA HIS A 144 0.97 -16.73 11.34
C HIS A 144 1.34 -15.71 12.43
N TYR A 145 2.64 -15.42 12.59
CA TYR A 145 3.16 -14.48 13.58
C TYR A 145 2.90 -12.99 13.26
N CYS A 146 2.47 -12.67 12.03
CA CYS A 146 2.15 -11.31 11.60
C CYS A 146 0.67 -10.94 11.83
N HIS A 147 -0.18 -11.88 12.25
CA HIS A 147 -1.61 -11.62 12.43
C HIS A 147 -1.92 -11.18 13.86
N THR A 148 -2.37 -9.94 14.04
CA THR A 148 -2.80 -9.43 15.35
C THR A 148 -4.31 -9.63 15.58
N LYS A 149 -5.16 -9.61 14.53
CA LYS A 149 -6.62 -9.91 14.55
C LYS A 149 -7.12 -10.35 13.16
N GLY A 150 -8.18 -11.18 13.07
CA GLY A 150 -8.88 -11.49 11.80
C GLY A 150 -9.26 -12.97 11.58
N PHE A 151 -10.03 -13.26 10.51
CA PHE A 151 -10.51 -14.61 10.16
C PHE A 151 -9.37 -15.63 9.96
N ARG A 152 -8.21 -15.18 9.47
CA ARG A 152 -6.98 -15.99 9.33
C ARG A 152 -6.16 -16.11 10.62
N ASN A 153 -6.58 -15.47 11.72
CA ASN A 153 -5.95 -15.54 13.04
C ASN A 153 -6.52 -16.69 13.91
N ARG A 154 -7.10 -17.73 13.31
CA ARG A 154 -7.55 -18.92 14.05
C ARG A 154 -6.38 -19.88 14.34
N GLY A 155 -5.39 -19.36 15.06
CA GLY A 155 -4.39 -20.12 15.82
C GLY A 155 -3.25 -20.76 15.01
N ARG A 156 -2.17 -21.09 15.73
CA ARG A 156 -1.25 -22.15 15.29
C ARG A 156 -2.09 -23.39 14.97
N ALA A 157 -1.81 -24.08 13.87
CA ALA A 157 -2.33 -25.42 13.67
C ALA A 157 -1.81 -26.29 14.83
N LYS A 158 -2.67 -26.54 15.83
CA LYS A 158 -2.37 -27.45 16.95
C LYS A 158 -2.36 -28.92 16.48
N ILE A 159 -2.94 -29.18 15.31
CA ILE A 159 -3.12 -30.51 14.74
C ILE A 159 -2.05 -30.69 13.66
N PRO A 160 -1.21 -31.74 13.73
CA PRO A 160 -0.24 -32.04 12.69
C PRO A 160 -0.96 -32.39 11.39
N TYR A 161 -0.42 -31.91 10.26
CA TYR A 161 -0.93 -32.27 8.94
C TYR A 161 -0.72 -33.77 8.71
N LYS A 162 -1.79 -34.55 8.77
CA LYS A 162 -1.78 -36.01 8.57
C LYS A 162 -2.78 -36.38 7.47
N SER A 163 -2.26 -36.81 6.33
CA SER A 163 -3.05 -37.28 5.20
C SER A 163 -3.10 -38.81 5.17
N VAL A 164 -4.26 -39.35 4.82
CA VAL A 164 -4.50 -40.75 4.45
C VAL A 164 -4.69 -40.79 2.94
N ASN A 165 -4.27 -41.88 2.28
CA ASN A 165 -4.53 -42.04 0.86
C ASN A 165 -6.01 -42.35 0.65
N LEU A 166 -6.69 -41.50 -0.13
CA LEU A 166 -8.09 -41.67 -0.50
C LEU A 166 -8.20 -42.41 -1.83
N GLU A 167 -9.15 -43.34 -1.88
CA GLU A 167 -9.54 -44.02 -3.10
C GLU A 167 -10.84 -43.41 -3.62
N VAL A 168 -10.73 -42.68 -4.73
CA VAL A 168 -11.88 -42.06 -5.41
C VAL A 168 -12.07 -42.75 -6.76
N PRO A 169 -13.31 -43.15 -7.12
CA PRO A 169 -13.59 -43.79 -8.40
C PRO A 169 -13.09 -42.94 -9.57
N LYS A 170 -12.33 -43.56 -10.48
CA LYS A 170 -11.91 -42.94 -11.74
C LYS A 170 -12.98 -43.21 -12.81
N MET A 171 -13.24 -42.22 -13.67
CA MET A 171 -14.31 -42.33 -14.68
C MET A 171 -14.03 -43.33 -15.82
N GLU A 172 -12.81 -43.83 -15.97
CA GLU A 172 -12.39 -44.66 -17.12
C GLU A 172 -12.25 -46.16 -16.81
N SER A 173 -13.05 -46.70 -15.89
CA SER A 173 -12.85 -48.06 -15.36
C SER A 173 -13.85 -49.10 -15.91
N LYS A 174 -13.36 -50.34 -16.10
CA LYS A 174 -14.11 -51.53 -16.53
C LYS A 174 -15.33 -51.81 -15.63
N GLU A 175 -16.37 -52.48 -16.16
CA GLU A 175 -17.63 -52.80 -15.47
C GLU A 175 -17.43 -53.46 -14.09
N GLU A 176 -16.46 -54.37 -13.97
CA GLU A 176 -16.07 -55.03 -12.70
C GLU A 176 -15.59 -54.05 -11.61
N TYR A 177 -14.90 -52.97 -12.02
CA TYR A 177 -14.45 -51.93 -11.09
C TYR A 177 -15.59 -51.02 -10.65
N GLN A 178 -16.56 -50.78 -11.54
CA GLN A 178 -17.77 -50.03 -11.19
C GLN A 178 -18.59 -50.79 -10.16
N ASP A 179 -18.71 -52.12 -10.33
CA ASP A 179 -19.40 -52.99 -9.37
C ASP A 179 -18.70 -53.02 -8.00
N TYR A 180 -17.36 -53.07 -7.99
CA TYR A 180 -16.56 -52.92 -6.77
C TYR A 180 -16.80 -51.56 -6.07
N CYS A 181 -16.80 -50.46 -6.84
CA CYS A 181 -17.01 -49.12 -6.30
C CYS A 181 -18.41 -48.92 -5.70
N ILE A 182 -19.42 -49.62 -6.21
CA ILE A 182 -20.81 -49.51 -5.73
C ILE A 182 -21.00 -50.34 -4.45
N HIS A 183 -20.45 -51.56 -4.40
CA HIS A 183 -20.76 -52.52 -3.34
C HIS A 183 -19.74 -52.56 -2.19
N TYR A 184 -18.48 -52.17 -2.44
CA TYR A 184 -17.39 -52.41 -1.49
C TYR A 184 -16.55 -51.17 -1.14
N LEU A 185 -16.54 -50.14 -1.99
CA LEU A 185 -15.78 -48.92 -1.71
C LEU A 185 -16.55 -48.03 -0.72
N GLN A 186 -15.94 -47.77 0.43
CA GLN A 186 -16.50 -46.85 1.43
C GLN A 186 -16.49 -45.41 0.92
N SER A 187 -17.45 -44.61 1.39
CA SER A 187 -17.48 -43.19 1.05
C SER A 187 -16.22 -42.47 1.54
N VAL A 188 -15.80 -41.40 0.86
CA VAL A 188 -14.55 -40.68 1.17
C VAL A 188 -14.48 -40.22 2.63
N SER A 189 -15.62 -39.90 3.24
CA SER A 189 -15.72 -39.53 4.65
C SER A 189 -15.49 -40.70 5.61
N GLU A 190 -15.84 -41.92 5.20
CA GLU A 190 -15.72 -43.15 5.99
C GLU A 190 -14.35 -43.84 5.82
N GLN A 191 -13.63 -43.55 4.74
CA GLN A 191 -12.26 -44.02 4.52
C GLN A 191 -11.25 -43.41 5.53
N VAL A 192 -11.65 -42.36 6.27
CA VAL A 192 -10.78 -41.64 7.19
C VAL A 192 -11.21 -41.88 8.63
N GLN A 193 -10.28 -42.38 9.45
CA GLN A 193 -10.53 -42.70 10.87
C GLN A 193 -10.82 -41.47 11.75
N ASN A 194 -10.35 -40.27 11.36
CA ASN A 194 -10.55 -39.02 12.09
C ASN A 194 -10.99 -37.89 11.16
N GLU A 195 -12.02 -37.12 11.54
CA GLU A 195 -12.50 -35.96 10.77
C GLU A 195 -11.39 -34.92 10.51
N SER A 196 -10.45 -34.77 11.44
CA SER A 196 -9.32 -33.84 11.31
C SER A 196 -8.33 -34.22 10.20
N SER A 197 -8.33 -35.47 9.76
CA SER A 197 -7.50 -35.93 8.64
C SER A 197 -8.23 -35.91 7.29
N LEU A 198 -9.54 -35.68 7.24
CA LEU A 198 -10.31 -35.69 5.99
C LEU A 198 -9.84 -34.59 5.03
N LEU A 199 -9.77 -33.35 5.51
CA LEU A 199 -9.33 -32.20 4.72
C LEU A 199 -7.87 -32.31 4.24
N PRO A 200 -6.88 -32.64 5.09
CA PRO A 200 -5.52 -32.95 4.64
C PRO A 200 -5.44 -34.07 3.60
N SER A 201 -6.26 -35.11 3.73
CA SER A 201 -6.30 -36.24 2.80
C SER A 201 -6.84 -35.84 1.42
N LEU A 202 -7.94 -35.07 1.40
CA LEU A 202 -8.51 -34.51 0.17
C LEU A 202 -7.56 -33.55 -0.54
N ILE A 203 -6.93 -32.65 0.20
CA ILE A 203 -5.93 -31.71 -0.36
C ILE A 203 -4.76 -32.49 -0.96
N SER A 204 -4.26 -33.50 -0.26
CA SER A 204 -3.13 -34.32 -0.74
C SER A 204 -3.49 -35.16 -1.96
N TYR A 205 -4.70 -35.72 -2.00
CA TYR A 205 -5.23 -36.45 -3.16
C TYR A 205 -5.34 -35.52 -4.38
N ASN A 206 -5.96 -34.34 -4.22
CA ASN A 206 -6.11 -33.37 -5.30
C ASN A 206 -4.75 -32.84 -5.79
N ALA A 207 -3.83 -32.54 -4.89
CA ALA A 207 -2.47 -32.13 -5.25
C ALA A 207 -1.76 -33.22 -6.06
N ARG A 208 -1.90 -34.49 -5.67
CA ARG A 208 -1.35 -35.63 -6.41
C ARG A 208 -2.02 -35.82 -7.78
N ALA A 209 -3.32 -35.59 -7.89
CA ALA A 209 -4.04 -35.66 -9.16
C ALA A 209 -3.60 -34.53 -10.12
N LEU A 210 -3.32 -33.33 -9.61
CA LEU A 210 -2.84 -32.18 -10.38
C LEU A 210 -1.36 -32.30 -10.77
N HIS A 211 -0.56 -33.01 -9.99
CA HIS A 211 0.87 -33.26 -10.24
C HIS A 211 1.10 -34.69 -10.73
N THR A 212 1.01 -34.91 -12.05
CA THR A 212 1.16 -36.22 -12.70
C THR A 212 2.61 -36.75 -12.76
N HIS A 213 3.61 -35.91 -12.47
CA HIS A 213 4.99 -36.37 -12.33
C HIS A 213 5.23 -36.92 -10.92
N SER A 214 5.29 -38.24 -10.78
CA SER A 214 5.94 -38.83 -9.60
C SER A 214 7.42 -38.48 -9.66
N MET A 215 7.91 -37.66 -8.74
CA MET A 215 9.35 -37.53 -8.57
C MET A 215 9.91 -38.90 -8.20
N SER A 216 10.96 -39.35 -8.91
CA SER A 216 11.73 -40.50 -8.46
C SER A 216 12.24 -40.22 -7.04
N ILE A 217 12.37 -41.24 -6.20
CA ILE A 217 12.97 -41.10 -4.87
C ILE A 217 14.32 -40.39 -4.96
N LEU A 218 15.07 -40.64 -6.04
CA LEU A 218 16.34 -39.98 -6.32
C LEU A 218 16.18 -38.48 -6.62
N ASP A 219 15.17 -38.08 -7.38
CA ASP A 219 14.87 -36.67 -7.66
C ASP A 219 14.40 -35.94 -6.41
N GLN A 220 13.66 -36.64 -5.55
CA GLN A 220 13.18 -36.10 -4.27
C GLN A 220 14.33 -35.87 -3.30
N ILE A 221 15.28 -36.82 -3.21
CA ILE A 221 16.52 -36.68 -2.43
C ILE A 221 17.39 -35.55 -2.99
N ASN A 222 17.56 -35.47 -4.32
CA ASN A 222 18.33 -34.40 -4.95
C ASN A 222 17.71 -33.02 -4.74
N TRP A 223 16.38 -32.91 -4.79
CA TRP A 223 15.67 -31.66 -4.49
C TRP A 223 15.81 -31.27 -3.01
N LEU A 224 15.68 -32.21 -2.07
CA LEU A 224 15.86 -31.96 -0.64
C LEU A 224 17.29 -31.52 -0.31
N ASN A 225 18.30 -32.17 -0.92
CA ASN A 225 19.71 -31.80 -0.75
C ASN A 225 19.99 -30.39 -1.31
N LYS A 226 19.39 -30.04 -2.45
CA LYS A 226 19.52 -28.70 -3.04
C LYS A 226 18.95 -27.61 -2.11
N GLN A 227 17.80 -27.85 -1.49
CA GLN A 227 17.20 -26.93 -0.53
C GLN A 227 18.03 -26.78 0.77
N TYR A 228 18.77 -27.81 1.17
CA TYR A 228 19.68 -27.75 2.33
C TYR A 228 20.95 -26.94 2.03
N CYS A 229 21.47 -27.03 0.80
CA CYS A 229 22.60 -26.23 0.35
C CYS A 229 22.27 -24.72 0.31
N ASP A 230 21.07 -24.34 -0.15
CA ASP A 230 20.66 -22.93 -0.20
C ASP A 230 20.51 -22.31 1.20
N LYS A 231 20.05 -23.08 2.21
CA LYS A 231 20.00 -22.63 3.62
C LYS A 231 21.37 -22.41 4.25
N ILE A 232 22.39 -23.17 3.86
CA ILE A 232 23.77 -23.00 4.37
C ILE A 232 24.42 -21.75 3.76
N ILE A 233 23.99 -21.34 2.56
CA ILE A 233 24.51 -20.14 1.88
C ILE A 233 23.93 -18.86 2.50
N GLU A 234 22.65 -18.83 2.86
CA GLU A 234 22.02 -17.65 3.49
C GLU A 234 22.55 -17.34 4.91
N VAL A 235 22.90 -18.37 5.69
CA VAL A 235 23.43 -18.20 7.06
C VAL A 235 24.84 -17.61 7.08
N ASN A 236 25.62 -17.78 6.01
CA ASN A 236 27.01 -17.30 5.93
C ASN A 236 27.14 -15.84 5.46
N ILE A 237 26.05 -15.15 5.10
CA ILE A 237 26.07 -13.76 4.63
C ILE A 237 25.70 -12.75 5.73
N SER A 238 25.05 -13.18 6.83
CA SER A 238 24.70 -12.31 7.95
C SER A 238 25.57 -12.59 9.18
N GLY A 239 26.72 -11.91 9.25
CA GLY A 239 27.54 -11.85 10.45
C GLY A 239 26.86 -11.04 11.58
N ASP A 240 26.94 -11.60 12.79
CA ASP A 240 26.63 -11.04 14.11
C ASP A 240 25.16 -10.67 14.44
N VAL A 241 24.52 -11.40 15.36
CA VAL A 241 24.59 -11.14 16.82
C VAL A 241 23.97 -12.35 17.56
N ASN A 242 24.72 -12.84 18.55
CA ASN A 242 24.35 -13.83 19.54
C ASN A 242 23.06 -13.46 20.31
N PHE A 243 22.20 -14.45 20.61
CA PHE A 243 21.74 -14.81 21.96
C PHE A 243 20.53 -15.76 21.85
N LEU A 244 20.74 -17.03 22.16
CA LEU A 244 20.20 -17.68 23.36
C LEU A 244 20.70 -19.14 23.41
N ASN A 245 21.85 -19.28 24.07
CA ASN A 245 22.22 -20.51 24.75
C ASN A 245 21.25 -20.69 25.92
N GLY A 246 20.56 -21.83 26.03
CA GLY A 246 19.50 -21.96 27.04
C GLY A 246 18.66 -23.23 27.01
N ASN A 247 19.33 -24.39 27.10
CA ASN A 247 18.89 -25.59 27.83
C ASN A 247 17.71 -26.46 27.34
N SER A 248 18.02 -27.76 27.40
CA SER A 248 17.19 -28.85 27.93
C SER A 248 16.30 -29.62 26.95
N ILE A 249 16.79 -30.77 26.49
CA ILE A 249 16.19 -32.11 26.71
C ILE A 249 17.40 -33.07 26.74
N LYS A 250 17.99 -33.30 27.92
CA LYS A 250 17.79 -34.52 28.70
C LYS A 250 17.89 -35.78 27.85
N ASP A 251 19.12 -36.27 27.74
CA ASP A 251 19.39 -37.70 27.72
C ASP A 251 18.49 -38.39 28.74
N ARG A 252 17.58 -39.21 28.23
CA ARG A 252 16.84 -40.17 29.05
C ARG A 252 17.78 -41.35 29.29
N THR A 253 18.83 -41.10 30.09
CA THR A 253 19.44 -42.15 30.88
C THR A 253 18.35 -42.69 31.80
N LEU A 254 17.94 -43.93 31.53
CA LEU A 254 17.21 -44.77 32.47
C LEU A 254 18.14 -45.05 33.66
N ALA A 255 18.33 -44.06 34.53
CA ALA A 255 18.69 -44.33 35.91
C ALA A 255 17.40 -44.79 36.60
N SER A 256 17.29 -46.10 36.80
CA SER A 256 16.34 -46.70 37.73
C SER A 256 16.55 -46.07 39.11
N LYS A 257 15.70 -45.11 39.47
CA LYS A 257 15.44 -44.81 40.88
C LYS A 257 14.62 -45.98 41.41
N GLN A 258 15.24 -46.82 42.22
CA GLN A 258 14.53 -47.33 43.39
C GLN A 258 14.22 -46.13 44.30
N PRO A 259 12.95 -45.95 44.69
CA PRO A 259 12.67 -45.67 46.08
C PRO A 259 11.66 -46.70 46.62
N GLN A 260 12.18 -47.44 47.57
CA GLN A 260 11.51 -48.12 48.66
C GLN A 260 10.22 -47.45 49.15
N ILE A 261 9.13 -48.24 49.21
CA ILE A 261 8.03 -48.24 50.19
C ILE A 261 7.51 -49.70 50.19
N LYS A 262 7.75 -50.51 51.24
CA LYS A 262 6.96 -50.64 52.50
C LYS A 262 5.53 -51.15 52.21
N ASP A 263 4.93 -52.08 52.92
CA ASP A 263 5.18 -52.62 54.26
C ASP A 263 4.37 -53.93 54.44
N ASN A 264 4.95 -54.81 55.27
CA ASN A 264 4.34 -55.58 56.36
C ASN A 264 3.03 -56.37 56.20
N GLY A 265 3.17 -57.68 56.45
CA GLY A 265 2.70 -58.31 57.70
C GLY A 265 3.30 -59.73 57.84
N THR A 266 3.68 -60.31 58.99
CA THR A 266 3.87 -59.87 60.39
C THR A 266 4.65 -61.00 61.15
N LYS A 267 5.59 -60.63 62.05
CA LYS A 267 6.17 -61.34 63.24
C LYS A 267 7.29 -62.42 63.08
N GLU A 268 8.53 -62.12 63.53
CA GLU A 268 9.18 -62.57 64.80
C GLU A 268 10.75 -62.66 64.78
N THR A 269 11.42 -61.94 65.72
CA THR A 269 12.67 -62.21 66.51
C THR A 269 13.99 -62.74 65.88
N LYS A 270 15.23 -62.40 66.32
CA LYS A 270 15.94 -61.28 67.00
C LYS A 270 17.46 -61.60 66.94
N ILE A 271 18.29 -60.65 66.46
CA ILE A 271 19.71 -60.31 66.85
C ILE A 271 20.80 -61.37 66.53
N ILE A 272 21.63 -61.42 65.47
CA ILE A 272 22.23 -60.53 64.43
C ILE A 272 23.27 -59.51 64.94
N GLN A 273 24.58 -59.86 64.85
CA GLN A 273 25.67 -58.93 64.47
C GLN A 273 27.01 -59.61 64.11
N GLN A 274 27.34 -60.82 64.60
CA GLN A 274 28.69 -61.40 64.38
C GLN A 274 28.87 -62.31 63.14
N LYS A 275 27.80 -62.84 62.52
CA LYS A 275 27.90 -63.78 61.37
C LYS A 275 27.84 -63.12 59.98
N VAL A 276 27.51 -61.83 59.91
CA VAL A 276 27.30 -61.09 58.65
C VAL A 276 28.62 -60.61 58.05
N LEU A 277 29.62 -60.29 58.89
CA LEU A 277 30.90 -59.71 58.48
C LEU A 277 31.75 -60.68 57.62
N ASN A 278 31.90 -61.95 58.05
CA ASN A 278 32.73 -62.93 57.34
C ASN A 278 32.12 -63.48 56.04
N LYS A 279 30.84 -63.25 55.77
CA LYS A 279 30.17 -63.65 54.51
C LYS A 279 30.21 -62.54 53.47
N MET A 280 30.19 -61.27 53.89
CA MET A 280 30.37 -60.10 53.01
C MET A 280 31.79 -60.04 52.44
N GLU A 281 32.84 -60.22 53.26
CA GLU A 281 34.24 -60.18 52.78
C GLU A 281 34.55 -61.24 51.70
N LYS A 282 33.94 -62.44 51.78
CA LYS A 282 34.07 -63.47 50.74
C LYS A 282 33.32 -63.12 49.45
N GLN A 283 32.20 -62.42 49.55
CA GLN A 283 31.44 -61.96 48.38
C GLN A 283 32.15 -60.79 47.69
N ASP A 284 32.76 -59.88 48.44
CA ASP A 284 33.50 -58.75 47.90
C ASP A 284 34.76 -59.19 47.13
N LEU A 285 35.50 -60.18 47.65
CA LEU A 285 36.64 -60.77 46.92
C LEU A 285 36.25 -61.43 45.58
N GLN A 286 35.05 -62.01 45.52
CA GLN A 286 34.55 -62.64 44.29
C GLN A 286 34.06 -61.61 43.27
N ILE A 287 33.49 -60.50 43.73
CA ILE A 287 33.14 -59.35 42.90
C ILE A 287 34.40 -58.69 42.33
N GLU A 288 35.45 -58.52 43.14
CA GLU A 288 36.74 -57.97 42.70
C GLU A 288 37.37 -58.85 41.60
N LYS A 289 37.32 -60.18 41.75
CA LYS A 289 37.84 -61.11 40.74
C LYS A 289 37.07 -61.02 39.41
N ILE A 290 35.74 -60.96 39.47
CA ILE A 290 34.90 -60.79 38.28
C ILE A 290 35.16 -59.43 37.62
N LYS A 291 35.40 -58.39 38.42
CA LYS A 291 35.72 -57.04 37.92
C LYS A 291 37.04 -57.02 37.15
N ILE A 292 38.09 -57.68 37.67
CA ILE A 292 39.37 -57.83 36.97
C ILE A 292 39.20 -58.63 35.66
N GLU A 293 38.40 -59.71 35.68
CA GLU A 293 38.09 -60.48 34.46
C GLU A 293 37.29 -59.67 33.43
N CYS A 294 36.36 -58.81 33.88
CA CYS A 294 35.64 -57.88 33.03
C CYS A 294 36.54 -56.79 32.45
N GLU A 295 37.48 -56.24 33.24
CA GLU A 295 38.46 -55.26 32.76
C GLU A 295 39.44 -55.89 31.75
N CYS A 296 39.88 -57.13 31.99
CA CYS A 296 40.71 -57.88 31.05
C CYS A 296 39.97 -58.12 29.72
N SER A 297 38.72 -58.60 29.78
CA SER A 297 37.88 -58.80 28.60
C SER A 297 37.60 -57.50 27.85
N ARG A 298 37.46 -56.38 28.56
CA ARG A 298 37.26 -55.06 27.97
C ARG A 298 38.48 -54.60 27.18
N ASN A 299 39.68 -54.81 27.71
CA ASN A 299 40.93 -54.49 27.02
C ASN A 299 41.12 -55.35 25.75
N ASP A 300 40.72 -56.62 25.78
CA ASP A 300 40.81 -57.47 24.59
C ASP A 300 39.76 -57.12 23.53
N ILE A 301 38.56 -56.70 23.94
CA ILE A 301 37.57 -56.13 23.02
C ILE A 301 38.11 -54.84 22.37
N GLU A 302 38.79 -53.98 23.13
CA GLU A 302 39.37 -52.74 22.61
C GLU A 302 40.49 -53.02 21.59
N LYS A 303 41.39 -53.97 21.87
CA LYS A 303 42.41 -54.42 20.90
C LYS A 303 41.79 -55.00 19.62
N LEU A 304 40.73 -55.80 19.75
CA LEU A 304 40.02 -56.36 18.60
C LEU A 304 39.31 -55.26 17.81
N GLN A 305 38.74 -54.25 18.48
CA GLN A 305 38.14 -53.10 17.82
C GLN A 305 39.17 -52.29 17.03
N ASP A 306 40.37 -52.10 17.57
CA ASP A 306 41.45 -51.40 16.85
C ASP A 306 42.01 -52.23 15.69
N ALA A 307 42.12 -53.56 15.84
CA ALA A 307 42.47 -54.45 14.72
C ALA A 307 41.41 -54.41 13.61
N ILE A 308 40.12 -54.40 13.95
CA ILE A 308 39.01 -54.26 12.99
C ILE A 308 39.07 -52.91 12.29
N LYS A 309 39.36 -51.81 13.00
CA LYS A 309 39.54 -50.48 12.39
C LYS A 309 40.69 -50.49 11.39
N ASN A 310 41.84 -51.06 11.75
CA ASN A 310 43.02 -51.12 10.87
C ASN A 310 42.77 -51.98 9.62
N LEU A 311 42.08 -53.11 9.76
CA LEU A 311 41.67 -53.93 8.62
C LEU A 311 40.63 -53.21 7.75
N SER A 312 39.68 -52.50 8.36
CA SER A 312 38.68 -51.71 7.65
C SER A 312 39.31 -50.59 6.81
N THR A 313 40.30 -49.87 7.35
CA THR A 313 41.03 -48.85 6.59
C THR A 313 41.88 -49.46 5.47
N SER A 314 42.51 -50.61 5.70
CA SER A 314 43.25 -51.34 4.66
C SER A 314 42.34 -51.82 3.52
N VAL A 315 41.18 -52.40 3.84
CA VAL A 315 40.18 -52.83 2.86
C VAL A 315 39.66 -51.64 2.06
N ALA A 316 39.39 -50.50 2.72
CA ALA A 316 38.98 -49.28 2.02
C ALA A 316 40.07 -48.80 1.04
N GLN A 317 41.34 -48.80 1.45
CA GLN A 317 42.45 -48.40 0.58
C GLN A 317 42.61 -49.33 -0.63
N VAL A 318 42.54 -50.64 -0.43
CA VAL A 318 42.63 -51.62 -1.53
C VAL A 318 41.44 -51.48 -2.49
N THR A 319 40.24 -51.23 -1.96
CA THR A 319 39.04 -51.02 -2.78
C THR A 319 39.18 -49.79 -3.67
N ILE A 320 39.70 -48.68 -3.13
CA ILE A 320 39.96 -47.45 -3.90
C ILE A 320 41.01 -47.71 -4.98
N ASN A 321 42.10 -48.41 -4.66
CA ASN A 321 43.14 -48.71 -5.63
C ASN A 321 42.61 -49.58 -6.78
N TYR A 322 41.83 -50.61 -6.47
CA TYR A 322 41.20 -51.47 -7.46
C TYR A 322 40.27 -50.68 -8.41
N GLN A 323 39.42 -49.79 -7.87
CA GLN A 323 38.55 -48.94 -8.68
C GLN A 323 39.34 -47.99 -9.59
N ASN A 324 40.50 -47.52 -9.16
CA ASN A 324 41.35 -46.66 -9.98
C ASN A 324 42.03 -47.46 -11.10
N GLU A 325 42.55 -48.65 -10.81
CA GLU A 325 43.14 -49.54 -11.82
C GLU A 325 42.10 -50.00 -12.87
N GLU A 326 40.87 -50.29 -12.44
CA GLU A 326 39.77 -50.64 -13.34
C GLU A 326 39.46 -49.49 -14.33
N LYS A 327 39.43 -48.24 -13.85
CA LYS A 327 39.28 -47.06 -14.72
C LYS A 327 40.43 -46.91 -15.70
N GLU A 328 41.67 -47.04 -15.25
CA GLU A 328 42.85 -46.94 -16.12
C GLU A 328 42.86 -48.05 -17.20
N LEU A 329 42.39 -49.26 -16.87
CA LEU A 329 42.22 -50.32 -17.86
C LEU A 329 41.17 -49.96 -18.91
N THR A 330 40.00 -49.44 -18.52
CA THR A 330 38.97 -49.04 -19.48
C THR A 330 39.46 -47.94 -20.44
N ILE A 331 40.19 -46.94 -19.92
CA ILE A 331 40.79 -45.87 -20.73
C ILE A 331 41.81 -46.46 -21.72
N ASN A 332 42.68 -47.37 -21.25
CA ASN A 332 43.68 -48.02 -22.10
C ASN A 332 43.05 -48.91 -23.18
N GLU A 333 41.96 -49.61 -22.89
CA GLU A 333 41.20 -50.38 -23.87
C GLU A 333 40.58 -49.50 -24.95
N GLU A 334 39.98 -48.36 -24.56
CA GLU A 334 39.45 -47.39 -25.52
C GLU A 334 40.56 -46.79 -26.40
N GLN A 335 41.70 -46.43 -25.81
CA GLN A 335 42.85 -45.95 -26.56
C GLN A 335 43.38 -47.00 -27.54
N LYS A 336 43.43 -48.28 -27.15
CA LYS A 336 43.82 -49.38 -28.05
C LYS A 336 42.82 -49.54 -29.20
N LYS A 337 41.51 -49.44 -28.92
CA LYS A 337 40.45 -49.48 -29.96
C LYS A 337 40.59 -48.31 -30.95
N ILE A 338 40.88 -47.11 -30.45
CA ILE A 338 41.13 -45.94 -31.30
C ILE A 338 42.38 -46.16 -32.16
N LYS A 339 43.50 -46.59 -31.57
CA LYS A 339 44.74 -46.88 -32.32
C LYS A 339 44.54 -47.94 -33.40
N ALA A 340 43.82 -49.04 -33.10
CA ALA A 340 43.51 -50.07 -34.07
C ALA A 340 42.71 -49.52 -35.26
N LYS A 341 41.64 -48.73 -34.99
CA LYS A 341 40.87 -48.06 -36.04
C LYS A 341 41.70 -47.07 -36.86
N ILE A 342 42.64 -46.36 -36.23
CA ILE A 342 43.55 -45.45 -36.96
C ILE A 342 44.45 -46.24 -37.93
N TYR A 343 44.98 -47.40 -37.51
CA TYR A 343 45.78 -48.26 -38.39
C TYR A 343 44.96 -48.82 -39.57
N ASP A 344 43.69 -49.20 -39.34
CA ASP A 344 42.79 -49.64 -40.41
C ASP A 344 42.50 -48.51 -41.42
N LEU A 345 42.26 -47.29 -40.92
CA LEU A 345 41.94 -46.12 -41.75
C LEU A 345 43.17 -45.54 -42.49
N PHE A 346 44.39 -45.89 -42.08
CA PHE A 346 45.63 -45.40 -42.68
C PHE A 346 45.91 -46.02 -44.05
N GLN A 347 45.39 -47.22 -44.34
CA GLN A 347 45.59 -47.90 -45.62
C GLN A 347 45.01 -47.11 -46.80
N ASP A 348 43.91 -46.37 -46.58
CA ASP A 348 43.23 -45.50 -47.57
C ASP A 348 43.22 -44.02 -47.13
N GLY A 349 44.31 -43.54 -46.52
CA GLY A 349 44.35 -42.25 -45.81
C GLY A 349 43.89 -41.04 -46.65
N GLU A 350 44.32 -40.92 -47.92
CA GLU A 350 43.99 -39.76 -48.75
C GLU A 350 42.52 -39.75 -49.21
N GLU A 351 41.94 -40.91 -49.49
CA GLU A 351 40.52 -41.02 -49.88
C GLU A 351 39.60 -40.82 -48.67
N ASN A 352 40.01 -41.33 -47.51
CA ASN A 352 39.29 -41.15 -46.24
C ASN A 352 39.30 -39.68 -45.78
N ILE A 353 40.40 -38.96 -45.96
CA ILE A 353 40.48 -37.52 -45.69
C ILE A 353 39.50 -36.74 -46.58
N LYS A 354 39.47 -37.00 -47.89
CA LYS A 354 38.53 -36.32 -48.81
C LYS A 354 37.07 -36.59 -48.45
N LYS A 355 36.72 -37.82 -48.06
CA LYS A 355 35.37 -38.17 -47.59
C LYS A 355 35.02 -37.46 -46.29
N LEU A 356 35.97 -37.35 -45.36
CA LEU A 356 35.78 -36.63 -44.09
C LEU A 356 35.63 -35.13 -44.32
N GLU A 357 36.44 -34.52 -45.19
CA GLU A 357 36.31 -33.11 -45.57
C GLU A 357 34.94 -32.81 -46.17
N ALA A 358 34.47 -33.65 -47.10
CA ALA A 358 33.13 -33.51 -47.67
C ALA A 358 32.01 -33.68 -46.62
N ALA A 359 32.15 -34.64 -45.69
CA ALA A 359 31.20 -34.82 -44.60
C ALA A 359 31.21 -33.62 -43.62
N ILE A 360 32.38 -33.06 -43.33
CA ILE A 360 32.54 -31.85 -42.53
C ILE A 360 31.86 -30.69 -43.26
N GLU A 361 32.07 -30.51 -44.56
CA GLU A 361 31.44 -29.44 -45.32
C GLU A 361 29.91 -29.55 -45.39
N VAL A 362 29.38 -30.76 -45.51
CA VAL A 362 27.92 -30.99 -45.43
C VAL A 362 27.39 -30.66 -44.03
N THR A 363 28.10 -31.01 -42.97
CA THR A 363 27.67 -30.74 -41.60
C THR A 363 27.81 -29.27 -41.22
N THR A 364 28.86 -28.58 -41.66
CA THR A 364 29.01 -27.12 -41.46
C THR A 364 27.92 -26.36 -42.19
N ASN A 365 27.61 -26.71 -43.44
CA ASN A 365 26.50 -26.11 -44.18
C ASN A 365 25.14 -26.36 -43.50
N LYS A 366 24.90 -27.55 -42.95
CA LYS A 366 23.70 -27.83 -42.13
C LYS A 366 23.65 -26.96 -40.88
N LEU A 367 24.78 -26.79 -40.18
CA LEU A 367 24.89 -25.94 -38.98
C LEU A 367 24.61 -24.47 -39.28
N ILE A 368 25.18 -23.95 -40.38
CA ILE A 368 24.94 -22.57 -40.83
C ILE A 368 23.45 -22.37 -41.15
N ASN A 369 22.83 -23.31 -41.87
CA ASN A 369 21.40 -23.24 -42.19
C ASN A 369 20.51 -23.29 -40.94
N LEU A 370 20.84 -24.15 -39.96
CA LEU A 370 20.17 -24.18 -38.66
C LEU A 370 20.35 -22.88 -37.88
N GLY A 371 21.55 -22.31 -37.88
CA GLY A 371 21.85 -21.01 -37.26
C GLY A 371 21.02 -19.89 -37.88
N ASN A 372 20.89 -19.86 -39.22
CA ASN A 372 20.06 -18.88 -39.93
C ASN A 372 18.57 -19.05 -39.63
N GLN A 373 18.07 -20.29 -39.53
CA GLN A 373 16.69 -20.55 -39.14
C GLN A 373 16.42 -20.13 -37.69
N TRP A 374 17.35 -20.43 -36.78
CA TRP A 374 17.27 -20.01 -35.38
C TRP A 374 17.25 -18.49 -35.26
N GLU A 375 18.14 -17.78 -35.97
CA GLU A 375 18.22 -16.32 -35.88
C GLU A 375 16.95 -15.65 -36.41
N LYS A 376 16.35 -16.19 -37.48
CA LYS A 376 15.04 -15.74 -38.01
C LYS A 376 13.93 -15.82 -36.96
N HIS A 377 13.97 -16.79 -36.05
CA HIS A 377 12.99 -16.90 -34.95
C HIS A 377 13.40 -16.15 -33.69
N ARG A 378 14.70 -16.09 -33.37
CA ARG A 378 15.23 -15.44 -32.18
C ARG A 378 15.02 -13.93 -32.20
N VAL A 379 15.35 -13.29 -33.32
CA VAL A 379 15.23 -11.83 -33.49
C VAL A 379 13.81 -11.31 -33.20
N PRO A 380 12.72 -11.83 -33.81
CA PRO A 380 11.38 -11.34 -33.53
C PRO A 380 10.92 -11.64 -32.10
N LEU A 381 11.36 -12.75 -31.48
CA LEU A 381 11.05 -13.03 -30.08
C LEU A 381 11.70 -12.01 -29.14
N ILE A 382 12.97 -11.67 -29.37
CA ILE A 382 13.69 -10.66 -28.59
C ILE A 382 13.05 -9.27 -28.80
N GLN A 383 12.66 -8.94 -30.03
CA GLN A 383 11.96 -7.69 -30.33
C GLN A 383 10.63 -7.60 -29.57
N LYS A 384 9.81 -8.66 -29.59
CA LYS A 384 8.55 -8.73 -28.82
C LYS A 384 8.80 -8.62 -27.32
N TYR A 385 9.81 -9.30 -26.79
CA TYR A 385 10.17 -9.20 -25.37
C TYR A 385 10.54 -7.76 -24.98
N ARG A 386 11.34 -7.08 -25.79
CA ARG A 386 11.73 -5.67 -25.55
C ARG A 386 10.50 -4.76 -25.57
N GLN A 387 9.63 -4.91 -26.57
CA GLN A 387 8.39 -4.13 -26.68
C GLN A 387 7.45 -4.34 -25.48
N GLU A 388 7.24 -5.58 -25.06
CA GLU A 388 6.39 -5.86 -23.89
C GLU A 388 7.01 -5.36 -22.58
N ARG A 389 8.33 -5.44 -22.43
CA ARG A 389 9.04 -4.88 -21.27
C ARG A 389 8.91 -3.36 -21.22
N GLU A 390 9.02 -2.68 -22.34
CA GLU A 390 8.85 -1.22 -22.44
C GLU A 390 7.41 -0.79 -22.15
N LYS A 391 6.41 -1.49 -22.71
CA LYS A 391 4.99 -1.29 -22.37
C LYS A 391 4.73 -1.49 -20.87
N HIS A 392 5.34 -2.51 -20.26
CA HIS A 392 5.18 -2.74 -18.82
C HIS A 392 5.83 -1.64 -17.98
N SER A 393 7.02 -1.16 -18.37
CA SER A 393 7.71 -0.06 -17.69
C SER A 393 6.93 1.27 -17.79
N THR A 394 6.45 1.62 -18.97
CA THR A 394 5.62 2.82 -19.19
C THR A 394 4.29 2.74 -18.43
N LYS A 395 3.64 1.57 -18.40
CA LYS A 395 2.42 1.35 -17.60
C LYS A 395 2.69 1.46 -16.10
N ALA A 396 3.81 0.94 -15.60
CA ALA A 396 4.20 1.08 -14.20
C ALA A 396 4.46 2.55 -13.84
N SER A 397 5.18 3.29 -14.70
CA SER A 397 5.41 4.74 -14.51
C SER A 397 4.10 5.53 -14.55
N ALA A 398 3.20 5.24 -15.48
CA ALA A 398 1.89 5.89 -15.56
C ALA A 398 1.00 5.56 -14.33
N SER A 399 1.06 4.32 -13.84
CA SER A 399 0.37 3.93 -12.60
C SER A 399 0.93 4.67 -11.39
N GLN A 400 2.25 4.84 -11.32
CA GLN A 400 2.89 5.58 -10.23
C GLN A 400 2.47 7.05 -10.24
N LYS A 401 2.48 7.70 -11.41
CA LYS A 401 1.96 9.08 -11.55
C LYS A 401 0.51 9.21 -11.06
N LYS A 402 -0.36 8.29 -11.47
CA LYS A 402 -1.75 8.25 -10.99
C LYS A 402 -1.85 8.09 -9.47
N LEU A 403 -0.98 7.28 -8.86
CA LEU A 403 -0.96 7.13 -7.40
C LEU A 403 -0.52 8.41 -6.69
N ASP A 404 0.47 9.12 -7.23
CA ASP A 404 0.94 10.36 -6.67
C ASP A 404 -0.10 11.49 -6.85
N ASP A 405 -0.80 11.54 -7.98
CA ASP A 405 -1.95 12.43 -8.19
C ASP A 405 -3.09 12.15 -7.17
N ILE A 406 -3.39 10.88 -6.91
CA ILE A 406 -4.39 10.50 -5.90
C ILE A 406 -3.97 10.96 -4.50
N LYS A 407 -2.67 10.87 -4.15
CA LYS A 407 -2.19 11.37 -2.85
C LYS A 407 -2.37 12.88 -2.74
N LEU A 408 -2.01 13.63 -3.78
CA LEU A 408 -2.19 15.09 -3.81
C LEU A 408 -3.67 15.47 -3.69
N LEU A 409 -4.57 14.76 -4.39
CA LEU A 409 -6.00 15.00 -4.30
C LEU A 409 -6.56 14.69 -2.90
N LYS A 410 -6.09 13.63 -2.25
CA LYS A 410 -6.50 13.30 -0.87
C LYS A 410 -6.02 14.33 0.15
N GLU A 411 -4.82 14.87 -0.05
CA GLU A 411 -4.31 15.92 0.83
C GLU A 411 -5.14 17.19 0.68
N LYS A 412 -5.46 17.58 -0.56
CA LYS A 412 -6.35 18.71 -0.84
C LYS A 412 -7.77 18.49 -0.30
N GLU A 413 -8.29 17.27 -0.38
CA GLU A 413 -9.57 16.90 0.24
C GLU A 413 -9.55 17.12 1.75
N ARG A 414 -8.46 16.71 2.42
CA ARG A 414 -8.27 16.90 3.87
C ARG A 414 -8.24 18.38 4.24
N GLU A 415 -7.48 19.20 3.50
CA GLU A 415 -7.42 20.65 3.68
C GLU A 415 -8.81 21.30 3.54
N LEU A 416 -9.54 20.96 2.47
CA LEU A 416 -10.89 21.50 2.22
C LEU A 416 -11.90 21.05 3.29
N GLN A 417 -11.76 19.84 3.81
CA GLN A 417 -12.61 19.32 4.88
C GLN A 417 -12.37 20.06 6.19
N GLU A 418 -11.12 20.39 6.50
CA GLU A 418 -10.75 21.19 7.66
C GLU A 418 -11.23 22.64 7.53
N GLU A 419 -11.12 23.24 6.34
CA GLU A 419 -11.67 24.56 6.05
C GLU A 419 -13.21 24.58 6.21
N CYS A 420 -13.92 23.53 5.74
CA CYS A 420 -15.36 23.41 5.96
C CYS A 420 -15.71 23.34 7.43
N ARG A 421 -15.00 22.52 8.23
CA ARG A 421 -15.23 22.43 9.68
C ARG A 421 -15.03 23.77 10.38
N ASN A 422 -13.97 24.51 10.01
CA ASN A 422 -13.70 25.83 10.57
C ASN A 422 -14.80 26.82 10.20
N LYS A 423 -15.27 26.82 8.94
CA LYS A 423 -16.38 27.67 8.51
C LYS A 423 -17.71 27.29 9.17
N ASP A 424 -17.98 26.00 9.38
CA ASP A 424 -19.19 25.54 10.10
C ASP A 424 -19.15 25.99 11.57
N GLN A 425 -17.99 25.94 12.23
CA GLN A 425 -17.83 26.47 13.58
C GLN A 425 -18.05 27.99 13.63
N GLN A 426 -17.45 28.74 12.71
CA GLN A 426 -17.66 30.19 12.58
C GLN A 426 -19.13 30.52 12.31
N TYR A 427 -19.78 29.79 11.42
CA TYR A 427 -21.21 29.95 11.14
C TYR A 427 -22.04 29.72 12.41
N SER A 428 -21.76 28.65 13.16
CA SER A 428 -22.47 28.34 14.40
C SER A 428 -22.28 29.44 15.46
N GLN A 429 -21.08 30.02 15.57
CA GLN A 429 -20.80 31.16 16.44
C GLN A 429 -21.58 32.41 15.99
N LEU A 430 -21.52 32.75 14.71
CA LEU A 430 -22.23 33.91 14.15
C LEU A 430 -23.75 33.81 14.30
N VAL A 431 -24.33 32.60 14.15
CA VAL A 431 -25.76 32.40 14.39
C VAL A 431 -26.14 32.70 15.84
N ILE A 432 -25.31 32.28 16.80
CA ILE A 432 -25.52 32.59 18.23
C ILE A 432 -25.41 34.10 18.47
N GLU A 433 -24.44 34.78 17.85
CA GLU A 433 -24.27 36.23 17.97
C GLU A 433 -25.46 36.99 17.37
N VAL A 434 -25.93 36.61 16.18
CA VAL A 434 -27.11 37.21 15.53
C VAL A 434 -28.36 37.06 16.39
N GLN A 435 -28.53 35.95 17.12
CA GLN A 435 -29.64 35.81 18.06
C GLN A 435 -29.55 36.76 19.27
N LYS A 436 -28.35 37.18 19.66
CA LYS A 436 -28.10 38.15 20.74
C LYS A 436 -28.27 39.61 20.29
N LEU A 437 -28.22 39.87 18.99
CA LEU A 437 -28.40 41.21 18.44
C LEU A 437 -29.88 41.65 18.51
N PRO A 438 -30.16 42.92 18.82
CA PRO A 438 -31.52 43.45 18.86
C PRO A 438 -32.19 43.35 17.47
N LYS A 439 -33.40 42.78 17.44
CA LYS A 439 -34.18 42.47 16.22
C LYS A 439 -34.71 43.70 15.47
N GLU A 440 -34.47 44.91 15.98
CA GLU A 440 -34.97 46.16 15.41
C GLU A 440 -34.06 46.77 14.32
N VAL A 441 -32.90 46.16 14.03
CA VAL A 441 -32.04 46.70 12.98
C VAL A 441 -32.47 46.22 11.60
N ASN A 442 -33.07 47.12 10.83
CA ASN A 442 -33.55 46.87 9.47
C ASN A 442 -32.42 46.35 8.57
N ARG A 443 -32.56 45.13 8.06
CA ARG A 443 -31.66 44.50 7.05
C ARG A 443 -31.38 45.43 5.87
N SER A 444 -32.36 46.24 5.47
CA SER A 444 -32.21 47.23 4.40
C SER A 444 -31.12 48.26 4.68
N ALA A 445 -31.00 48.73 5.93
CA ALA A 445 -29.98 49.72 6.31
C ALA A 445 -28.57 49.13 6.22
N TYR A 446 -28.37 47.89 6.67
CA TYR A 446 -27.10 47.19 6.49
C TYR A 446 -26.80 46.91 5.02
N THR A 447 -27.81 46.51 4.24
CA THR A 447 -27.63 46.23 2.80
C THR A 447 -27.24 47.50 2.04
N GLN A 448 -27.90 48.63 2.33
CA GLN A 448 -27.55 49.93 1.76
C GLN A 448 -26.14 50.35 2.16
N ARG A 449 -25.78 50.24 3.45
CA ARG A 449 -24.43 50.56 3.92
C ARG A 449 -23.36 49.67 3.28
N ILE A 450 -23.64 48.38 3.10
CA ILE A 450 -22.73 47.45 2.42
C ILE A 450 -22.58 47.85 0.94
N LEU A 451 -23.67 48.20 0.26
CA LEU A 451 -23.62 48.66 -1.13
C LEU A 451 -22.86 49.98 -1.28
N GLU A 452 -23.02 50.91 -0.34
CA GLU A 452 -22.24 52.15 -0.26
C GLU A 452 -20.75 51.86 -0.06
N ILE A 453 -20.41 50.96 0.87
CA ILE A 453 -19.03 50.50 1.09
C ILE A 453 -18.46 49.86 -0.19
N ILE A 454 -19.22 49.00 -0.87
CA ILE A 454 -18.80 48.38 -2.14
C ILE A 454 -18.56 49.45 -3.20
N ASN A 455 -19.43 50.46 -3.29
CA ASN A 455 -19.28 51.53 -4.26
C ASN A 455 -18.04 52.40 -3.94
N ASN A 456 -17.78 52.66 -2.67
CA ASN A 456 -16.58 53.37 -2.22
C ASN A 456 -15.32 52.56 -2.51
N ILE A 457 -15.32 51.25 -2.26
CA ILE A 457 -14.19 50.36 -2.60
C ILE A 457 -13.93 50.35 -4.11
N ARG A 458 -14.99 50.35 -4.94
CA ARG A 458 -14.84 50.45 -6.40
C ARG A 458 -14.20 51.78 -6.80
N LYS A 459 -14.68 52.90 -6.26
CA LYS A 459 -14.09 54.23 -6.49
C LYS A 459 -12.62 54.28 -6.07
N GLN A 460 -12.31 53.79 -4.87
CA GLN A 460 -10.93 53.70 -4.38
C GLN A 460 -10.05 52.85 -5.29
N ARG A 461 -10.55 51.71 -5.79
CA ARG A 461 -9.81 50.88 -6.73
C ARG A 461 -9.53 51.61 -8.05
N ASP A 462 -10.51 52.33 -8.56
CA ASP A 462 -10.36 53.08 -9.80
C ASP A 462 -9.37 54.25 -9.62
N GLU A 463 -9.40 54.92 -8.46
CA GLU A 463 -8.41 55.93 -8.07
C GLU A 463 -7.00 55.33 -7.90
N ILE A 464 -6.87 54.17 -7.26
CA ILE A 464 -5.59 53.45 -7.13
C ILE A 464 -5.06 53.09 -8.52
N ASN A 465 -5.90 52.61 -9.43
CA ASN A 465 -5.49 52.30 -10.80
C ASN A 465 -5.00 53.56 -11.53
N LYS A 466 -5.63 54.71 -11.30
CA LYS A 466 -5.17 55.99 -11.82
C LYS A 466 -3.79 56.35 -11.25
N VAL A 467 -3.61 56.30 -9.93
CA VAL A 467 -2.31 56.56 -9.28
C VAL A 467 -1.21 55.59 -9.76
N LEU A 468 -1.55 54.33 -10.05
CA LEU A 468 -0.61 53.36 -10.61
C LEU A 468 -0.25 53.69 -12.07
N ALA A 469 -1.20 54.19 -12.87
CA ALA A 469 -0.92 54.64 -14.22
C ALA A 469 0.02 55.85 -14.21
N ASP A 470 -0.29 56.85 -13.38
CA ASP A 470 0.51 58.06 -13.20
C ASP A 470 1.93 57.69 -12.69
N THR A 471 2.04 56.77 -11.72
CA THR A 471 3.34 56.25 -11.24
C THR A 471 4.14 55.56 -12.35
N ARG A 472 3.50 54.78 -13.22
CA ARG A 472 4.17 54.14 -14.37
C ARG A 472 4.63 55.15 -15.41
N GLU A 473 3.85 56.21 -15.63
CA GLU A 473 4.21 57.30 -16.52
C GLU A 473 5.44 58.04 -15.98
N ILE A 474 5.44 58.43 -14.70
CA ILE A 474 6.58 59.05 -14.03
C ILE A 474 7.83 58.16 -14.13
N GLN A 475 7.70 56.85 -13.87
CA GLN A 475 8.83 55.93 -13.99
C GLN A 475 9.40 55.87 -15.43
N LYS A 476 8.52 55.92 -16.44
CA LYS A 476 8.94 55.95 -17.84
C LYS A 476 9.64 57.25 -18.19
N GLU A 477 9.17 58.38 -17.68
CA GLU A 477 9.83 59.68 -17.83
C GLU A 477 11.22 59.69 -17.18
N ILE A 478 11.33 59.20 -15.94
CA ILE A 478 12.62 59.04 -15.24
C ILE A 478 13.58 58.23 -16.10
N ASN A 479 13.20 57.03 -16.53
CA ASN A 479 14.08 56.17 -17.34
C ASN A 479 14.47 56.82 -18.68
N THR A 480 13.54 57.55 -19.30
CA THR A 480 13.79 58.27 -20.57
C THR A 480 14.79 59.42 -20.36
N LEU A 481 14.67 60.15 -19.26
CA LEU A 481 15.59 61.25 -18.91
C LEU A 481 16.96 60.71 -18.52
N THR A 482 17.04 59.66 -17.68
CA THR A 482 18.30 58.99 -17.32
C THR A 482 19.03 58.50 -18.57
N GLY A 483 18.35 57.78 -19.46
CA GLY A 483 18.97 57.31 -20.70
C GLY A 483 19.31 58.43 -21.70
N ARG A 484 18.65 59.60 -21.63
CA ARG A 484 19.06 60.79 -22.40
C ARG A 484 20.30 61.43 -21.80
N LEU A 485 20.38 61.52 -20.47
CA LEU A 485 21.53 62.05 -19.73
C LEU A 485 22.78 61.23 -20.04
N GLU A 486 22.72 59.90 -19.87
CA GLU A 486 23.85 59.00 -20.14
C GLU A 486 24.37 59.13 -21.58
N ARG A 487 23.48 59.07 -22.58
CA ARG A 487 23.88 59.23 -24.00
C ARG A 487 24.50 60.58 -24.29
N SER A 488 23.95 61.65 -23.71
CA SER A 488 24.49 63.01 -23.91
C SER A 488 25.86 63.15 -23.24
N PHE A 489 26.04 62.53 -22.08
CA PHE A 489 27.31 62.48 -21.38
C PHE A 489 28.36 61.68 -22.17
N THR A 490 28.04 60.47 -22.65
CA THR A 490 28.99 59.66 -23.43
C THR A 490 29.50 60.40 -24.66
N VAL A 491 28.62 61.10 -25.39
CA VAL A 491 29.04 61.90 -26.56
C VAL A 491 29.95 63.05 -26.15
N ALA A 492 29.63 63.77 -25.07
CA ALA A 492 30.47 64.86 -24.57
C ALA A 492 31.84 64.34 -24.08
N ASP A 493 31.84 63.21 -23.37
CA ASP A 493 33.03 62.55 -22.84
C ASP A 493 33.96 62.10 -23.98
N GLU A 494 33.45 61.39 -24.98
CA GLU A 494 34.22 60.94 -26.15
C GLU A 494 34.84 62.10 -26.95
N LEU A 495 34.06 63.15 -27.23
CA LEU A 495 34.53 64.31 -27.99
C LEU A 495 35.62 65.07 -27.25
N ILE A 496 35.40 65.37 -25.96
CA ILE A 496 36.37 66.10 -25.16
C ILE A 496 37.61 65.25 -24.90
N PHE A 497 37.46 63.94 -24.69
CA PHE A 497 38.59 63.01 -24.51
C PHE A 497 39.48 62.96 -25.76
N ARG A 498 38.88 62.94 -26.96
CA ARG A 498 39.62 62.96 -28.23
C ARG A 498 40.47 64.24 -28.35
N ASP A 499 39.89 65.40 -28.06
CA ASP A 499 40.56 66.70 -28.16
C ASP A 499 41.55 66.96 -27.02
N ALA A 500 41.37 66.32 -25.86
CA ALA A 500 42.28 66.36 -24.72
C ALA A 500 43.65 65.72 -25.02
N ARG A 501 43.76 64.88 -26.05
CA ARG A 501 45.06 64.35 -26.48
C ARG A 501 45.97 65.43 -27.05
N THR A 502 45.40 66.41 -27.74
CA THR A 502 46.13 67.45 -28.49
C THR A 502 46.20 68.79 -27.77
N ASN A 503 45.16 69.16 -27.02
CA ASN A 503 45.03 70.50 -26.43
C ASN A 503 45.01 70.48 -24.90
N GLU A 504 45.88 71.27 -24.27
CA GLU A 504 45.94 71.39 -22.80
C GLU A 504 44.65 72.01 -22.22
N ALA A 505 44.00 72.93 -22.95
CA ALA A 505 42.70 73.47 -22.58
C ALA A 505 41.61 72.38 -22.55
N SER A 506 41.61 71.49 -23.53
CA SER A 506 40.67 70.36 -23.60
C SER A 506 40.93 69.32 -22.50
N ARG A 507 42.19 69.15 -22.03
CA ARG A 507 42.47 68.32 -20.83
C ARG A 507 41.87 68.90 -19.56
N LYS A 508 41.94 70.22 -19.38
CA LYS A 508 41.29 70.89 -18.25
C LYS A 508 39.77 70.78 -18.35
N ALA A 509 39.20 70.95 -19.53
CA ALA A 509 37.77 70.75 -19.78
C ALA A 509 37.32 69.30 -19.49
N TYR A 510 38.11 68.29 -19.88
CA TYR A 510 37.84 66.88 -19.58
C TYR A 510 37.77 66.63 -18.06
N LYS A 511 38.75 67.15 -17.31
CA LYS A 511 38.74 67.03 -15.84
C LYS A 511 37.50 67.69 -15.23
N LEU A 512 37.13 68.88 -15.71
CA LEU A 512 35.92 69.58 -15.26
C LEU A 512 34.63 68.85 -15.62
N LEU A 513 34.57 68.20 -16.80
CA LEU A 513 33.42 67.38 -17.19
C LEU A 513 33.29 66.15 -16.29
N ALA A 514 34.41 65.47 -16.00
CA ALA A 514 34.42 64.31 -15.11
C ALA A 514 34.03 64.68 -13.68
N THR A 515 34.51 65.81 -13.14
CA THR A 515 34.07 66.31 -11.83
C THR A 515 32.59 66.68 -11.84
N LEU A 516 32.11 67.37 -12.87
CA LEU A 516 30.69 67.73 -12.98
C LEU A 516 29.79 66.49 -12.98
N HIS A 517 30.16 65.46 -13.73
CA HIS A 517 29.41 64.21 -13.75
C HIS A 517 29.43 63.49 -12.40
N SER A 518 30.60 63.45 -11.74
CA SER A 518 30.71 62.91 -10.38
C SER A 518 29.81 63.64 -9.39
N ASP A 519 29.88 64.98 -9.38
CA ASP A 519 29.10 65.83 -8.47
C ASP A 519 27.59 65.71 -8.73
N CYS A 520 27.17 65.67 -10.00
CA CYS A 520 25.77 65.42 -10.37
C CYS A 520 25.30 64.01 -9.99
N SER A 521 26.17 63.00 -10.13
CA SER A 521 25.85 61.63 -9.70
C SER A 521 25.69 61.54 -8.19
N GLU A 522 26.56 62.23 -7.43
CA GLU A 522 26.44 62.33 -5.97
C GLU A 522 25.16 63.07 -5.57
N LEU A 523 24.82 64.16 -6.28
CA LEU A 523 23.57 64.88 -6.05
C LEU A 523 22.33 64.00 -6.28
N VAL A 524 22.31 63.18 -7.33
CA VAL A 524 21.22 62.22 -7.58
C VAL A 524 21.13 61.21 -6.43
N SER A 525 22.25 60.64 -5.98
CA SER A 525 22.28 59.72 -4.84
C SER A 525 21.73 60.37 -3.57
N LEU A 526 22.15 61.61 -3.26
CA LEU A 526 21.67 62.34 -2.08
C LEU A 526 20.16 62.62 -2.15
N VAL A 527 19.62 62.92 -3.33
CA VAL A 527 18.18 63.12 -3.53
C VAL A 527 17.41 61.81 -3.32
N GLU A 528 17.93 60.68 -3.83
CA GLU A 528 17.34 59.36 -3.62
C GLU A 528 17.37 58.94 -2.14
N GLU A 529 18.48 59.16 -1.45
CA GLU A 529 18.64 58.93 0.00
C GLU A 529 17.71 59.83 0.81
N THR A 530 17.60 61.12 0.46
CA THR A 530 16.65 62.03 1.10
C THR A 530 15.21 61.52 0.93
N GLY A 531 14.85 61.05 -0.26
CA GLY A 531 13.55 60.44 -0.53
C GLY A 531 13.32 59.13 0.23
N ALA A 532 14.37 58.36 0.54
CA ALA A 532 14.28 57.18 1.40
C ALA A 532 14.05 57.57 2.86
N THR A 533 14.83 58.52 3.37
CA THR A 533 14.70 59.04 4.75
C THR A 533 13.33 59.68 4.98
N ILE A 534 12.78 60.43 4.01
CA ILE A 534 11.43 61.01 4.13
C ILE A 534 10.35 59.92 4.26
N ARG A 535 10.49 58.81 3.51
CA ARG A 535 9.56 57.67 3.64
C ARG A 535 9.68 57.01 5.00
N GLU A 536 10.90 56.78 5.48
CA GLU A 536 11.14 56.21 6.80
C GLU A 536 10.58 57.10 7.93
N ILE A 537 10.78 58.43 7.84
CA ILE A 537 10.18 59.38 8.77
C ILE A 537 8.65 59.22 8.78
N ARG A 538 8.02 59.16 7.61
CA ARG A 538 6.56 59.01 7.52
C ARG A 538 6.07 57.69 8.11
N ASP A 539 6.78 56.59 7.86
CA ASP A 539 6.45 55.27 8.40
C ASP A 539 6.60 55.24 9.93
N LEU A 540 7.62 55.92 10.47
CA LEU A 540 7.79 56.08 11.92
C LEU A 540 6.71 56.98 12.52
N GLU A 541 6.32 58.06 11.85
CA GLU A 541 5.19 58.92 12.25
C GLU A 541 3.88 58.12 12.30
N GLU A 542 3.60 57.30 11.28
CA GLU A 542 2.41 56.44 11.26
C GLU A 542 2.44 55.40 12.40
N GLN A 543 3.62 54.84 12.72
CA GLN A 543 3.77 53.97 13.88
C GLN A 543 3.50 54.72 15.20
N ILE A 544 4.01 55.93 15.35
CA ILE A 544 3.77 56.78 16.53
C ILE A 544 2.28 57.04 16.68
N ASP A 545 1.58 57.43 15.61
CA ASP A 545 0.13 57.67 15.63
C ASP A 545 -0.65 56.39 15.98
N SER A 546 -0.23 55.25 15.42
CA SER A 546 -0.84 53.95 15.73
C SER A 546 -0.67 53.56 17.21
N GLU A 547 0.46 53.91 17.82
CA GLU A 547 0.73 53.61 19.23
C GLU A 547 0.05 54.62 20.16
N ALA A 548 -0.02 55.89 19.77
CA ALA A 548 -0.76 56.92 20.48
C ALA A 548 -2.26 56.61 20.56
N THR A 549 -2.86 56.13 19.47
CA THR A 549 -4.29 55.73 19.43
C THR A 549 -4.61 54.53 20.33
N LYS A 550 -3.65 53.66 20.65
CA LYS A 550 -3.85 52.52 21.57
C LYS A 550 -4.05 52.96 23.02
N ASN A 551 -3.82 54.23 23.35
CA ASN A 551 -4.11 54.86 24.65
C ASN A 551 -3.58 54.03 25.85
N VAL A 552 -2.39 53.43 25.67
CA VAL A 552 -1.79 52.48 26.62
C VAL A 552 -1.55 53.12 27.98
N GLY A 553 -1.20 54.41 28.02
CA GLY A 553 -1.03 55.17 29.26
C GLY A 553 -2.30 55.22 30.11
N ALA A 554 -3.44 55.63 29.52
CA ALA A 554 -4.71 55.68 30.22
C ALA A 554 -5.20 54.29 30.67
N ASN A 555 -4.92 53.26 29.87
CA ASN A 555 -5.22 51.87 30.23
C ASN A 555 -4.35 51.37 31.40
N LEU A 556 -3.06 51.69 31.42
CA LEU A 556 -2.17 51.35 32.53
C LEU A 556 -2.53 52.10 33.81
N GLU A 557 -2.95 53.36 33.73
CA GLU A 557 -3.44 54.11 34.88
C GLU A 557 -4.70 53.49 35.48
N ARG A 558 -5.67 53.07 34.66
CA ARG A 558 -6.86 52.33 35.11
C ARG A 558 -6.49 51.00 35.78
N ILE A 559 -5.65 50.20 35.14
CA ILE A 559 -5.20 48.91 35.72
C ILE A 559 -4.47 49.14 37.05
N THR A 560 -3.69 50.21 37.16
CA THR A 560 -2.98 50.56 38.41
C THR A 560 -3.96 51.00 39.49
N ALA A 561 -5.01 51.75 39.13
CA ALA A 561 -6.07 52.16 40.05
C ALA A 561 -6.86 50.94 40.56
N ASP A 562 -7.27 50.03 39.67
CA ASP A 562 -7.99 48.80 40.02
C ASP A 562 -7.16 47.90 40.94
N LEU A 563 -5.86 47.78 40.67
CA LEU A 563 -4.93 47.01 41.50
C LEU A 563 -4.80 47.62 42.91
N ARG A 564 -4.78 48.95 43.03
CA ARG A 564 -4.80 49.62 44.35
C ARG A 564 -6.10 49.35 45.08
N GLN A 565 -7.24 49.40 44.39
CA GLN A 565 -8.54 49.09 44.98
C GLN A 565 -8.60 47.65 45.47
N MET A 566 -8.17 46.67 44.68
CA MET A 566 -8.09 45.27 45.10
C MET A 566 -7.17 45.08 46.31
N LYS A 567 -6.04 45.79 46.37
CA LYS A 567 -5.14 45.76 47.54
C LYS A 567 -5.80 46.35 48.79
N GLN A 568 -6.60 47.40 48.63
CA GLN A 568 -7.34 48.00 49.74
C GLN A 568 -8.45 47.06 50.23
N GLU A 569 -9.25 46.50 49.33
CA GLU A 569 -10.31 45.53 49.66
C GLU A 569 -9.74 44.27 50.32
N THR A 570 -8.61 43.74 49.82
CA THR A 570 -7.94 42.60 50.46
C THR A 570 -7.38 42.95 51.84
N ALA A 571 -6.85 44.15 52.05
CA ALA A 571 -6.42 44.61 53.37
C ALA A 571 -7.61 44.76 54.34
N GLU A 572 -8.72 45.34 53.88
CA GLU A 572 -9.96 45.48 54.66
C GLU A 572 -10.56 44.12 55.03
N LEU A 573 -10.63 43.18 54.08
CA LEU A 573 -11.07 41.80 54.33
C LEU A 573 -10.14 41.07 55.31
N THR A 574 -8.83 41.27 55.19
CA THR A 574 -7.86 40.68 56.12
C THR A 574 -8.03 41.26 57.53
N ALA A 575 -8.25 42.57 57.66
CA ALA A 575 -8.53 43.21 58.94
C ALA A 575 -9.86 42.72 59.55
N GLN A 576 -10.91 42.56 58.74
CA GLN A 576 -12.18 41.99 59.19
C GLN A 576 -12.02 40.53 59.66
N LEU A 577 -11.23 39.72 58.96
CA LEU A 577 -10.92 38.36 59.38
C LEU A 577 -10.16 38.35 60.71
N GLN A 578 -9.15 39.20 60.87
CA GLN A 578 -8.40 39.33 62.12
C GLN A 578 -9.29 39.76 63.30
N SER A 579 -10.21 40.71 63.07
CA SER A 579 -11.16 41.18 64.09
C SER A 579 -12.22 40.14 64.49
N LYS A 580 -12.51 39.16 63.63
CA LYS A 580 -13.41 38.03 63.95
C LYS A 580 -12.71 36.89 64.70
N THR A 581 -11.38 36.84 64.67
CA THR A 581 -10.56 35.83 65.33
C THR A 581 -9.99 36.25 66.69
N SER A 582 -10.16 37.53 67.09
CA SER A 582 -9.97 38.00 68.48
C SER A 582 -11.32 38.11 69.17
#